data_AF-A0AAD5LLY3-F1
#
_entry.id   AF-A0AAD5LLY3-F1
#
_cell.length_a   1.000
_cell.length_b   1.000
_cell.length_c   1.000
_cell.angle_alpha   90.00
_cell.angle_beta   90.00
_cell.angle_gamma   90.00
#
_symmetry.space_group_name_H-M   'P 1'
#
loop_
_entity.id
_entity.type
_entity.pdbx_description
1 polymer ?
#
loop_
_entity_poly.entity_id
_entity_poly.type
_entity_poly.pdbx_seq_one_letter_code
_entity_poly.pdbx_strand_id
1 'polypeptide(L)'
;MTPNASSNSSASRKRRRDVNDNGNDDSAIGERNAKREQQPYKRHSRRTLYIEYWSRTDECKERKWDHLDEIADKYGSAEEHIFATTLNGRTAFLEPNMFPYDTPAGIEHWTLWHVNELSHEQIKQYVENWIDANAPHVLRWNYDDNPERSIDIFHVHVYLQVDEGVSVLQGRSVDDLMHELD
;
A
#
# COMPACT_ATOMS: atom_id res chain seq x y z
N MET A 1 -29.62 17.31 50.83
CA MET A 1 -30.24 16.31 51.73
C MET A 1 -31.14 15.41 50.90
N THR A 2 -30.68 14.19 50.63
CA THR A 2 -31.49 13.03 50.16
C THR A 2 -32.41 12.56 51.30
N PRO A 3 -33.56 11.88 51.07
CA PRO A 3 -33.64 10.50 50.55
C PRO A 3 -34.79 10.28 49.52
N ASN A 4 -34.77 9.34 48.58
CA ASN A 4 -34.54 7.89 48.57
C ASN A 4 -35.85 7.06 48.70
N ALA A 5 -35.86 5.92 47.98
CA ALA A 5 -36.76 4.77 48.05
C ALA A 5 -38.14 4.91 47.38
N SER A 6 -38.76 3.91 46.75
CA SER A 6 -38.42 2.54 46.29
C SER A 6 -39.66 2.07 45.52
N SER A 7 -39.51 1.50 44.32
CA SER A 7 -39.75 0.08 43.99
C SER A 7 -41.19 -0.44 43.96
N ASN A 8 -41.37 -1.42 43.07
CA ASN A 8 -42.51 -2.32 42.82
C ASN A 8 -43.58 -1.82 41.83
N SER A 9 -44.18 -2.66 40.99
CA SER A 9 -43.81 -3.86 40.24
C SER A 9 -45.07 -4.25 39.46
N SER A 10 -44.88 -4.77 38.24
CA SER A 10 -45.67 -5.83 37.61
C SER A 10 -47.20 -5.66 37.41
N ALA A 11 -47.56 -5.73 36.12
CA ALA A 11 -48.44 -6.75 35.53
C ALA A 11 -49.89 -6.35 35.13
N SER A 12 -50.04 -6.34 33.80
CA SER A 12 -50.93 -7.25 33.04
C SER A 12 -52.37 -6.82 32.70
N ARG A 13 -52.62 -6.90 31.37
CA ARG A 13 -53.84 -7.39 30.67
C ARG A 13 -55.05 -6.43 30.65
N LYS A 14 -55.88 -6.32 29.60
CA LYS A 14 -55.96 -6.76 28.19
C LYS A 14 -57.32 -6.24 27.67
N ARG A 15 -57.42 -5.88 26.37
CA ARG A 15 -58.65 -5.78 25.53
C ARG A 15 -59.53 -4.53 25.77
N ARG A 16 -60.12 -3.84 24.79
CA ARG A 16 -60.76 -4.21 23.50
C ARG A 16 -60.62 -3.04 22.50
N ARG A 17 -60.22 -3.29 21.24
CA ARG A 17 -60.98 -3.02 19.99
C ARG A 17 -62.13 -2.02 20.11
N ASP A 18 -62.05 -0.95 19.32
CA ASP A 18 -63.08 -0.61 18.33
C ASP A 18 -62.42 0.01 17.09
N VAL A 19 -62.96 -0.40 15.94
CA VAL A 19 -62.61 -0.02 14.58
C VAL A 19 -63.37 1.24 14.22
N ASN A 20 -62.74 2.19 13.55
CA ASN A 20 -63.48 2.98 12.55
C ASN A 20 -62.59 3.34 11.37
N ASP A 21 -63.12 2.96 10.21
CA ASP A 21 -62.66 3.15 8.85
C ASP A 21 -63.07 4.54 8.35
N ASN A 22 -62.23 5.17 7.53
CA ASN A 22 -62.62 6.16 6.52
C ASN A 22 -61.39 6.43 5.64
N GLY A 23 -61.45 5.93 4.41
CA GLY A 23 -60.39 6.01 3.41
C GLY A 23 -60.38 7.27 2.53
N ASN A 24 -59.41 7.24 1.61
CA ASN A 24 -59.13 8.07 0.42
C ASN A 24 -58.77 9.55 0.65
N ASP A 25 -57.84 10.19 -0.06
CA ASP A 25 -57.15 9.85 -1.30
C ASP A 25 -55.87 10.69 -1.46
N ASP A 26 -54.97 10.19 -2.30
CA ASP A 26 -54.04 10.87 -3.19
C ASP A 26 -52.94 11.86 -2.73
N SER A 27 -51.73 11.47 -3.15
CA SER A 27 -50.70 12.32 -3.77
C SER A 27 -49.82 13.22 -2.88
N ALA A 28 -48.71 12.65 -2.40
CA ALA A 28 -47.43 13.37 -2.31
C ALA A 28 -46.26 12.35 -2.24
N ILE A 29 -45.92 11.77 -3.40
CA ILE A 29 -44.59 11.18 -3.63
C ILE A 29 -43.61 12.37 -3.72
N GLY A 30 -43.24 12.89 -2.56
CA GLY A 30 -42.25 13.94 -2.40
C GLY A 30 -40.87 13.32 -2.24
N GLU A 31 -40.16 13.26 -3.36
CA GLU A 31 -38.75 12.92 -3.52
C GLU A 31 -37.87 13.40 -2.36
N ARG A 32 -37.57 12.52 -1.40
CA ARG A 32 -36.38 12.68 -0.54
C ARG A 32 -35.20 12.04 -1.25
N ASN A 33 -34.80 12.71 -2.32
CA ASN A 33 -33.64 12.35 -3.13
C ASN A 33 -32.39 12.32 -2.24
N ALA A 34 -31.74 11.17 -2.30
CA ALA A 34 -30.57 10.81 -1.53
C ALA A 34 -29.39 11.74 -1.84
N LYS A 35 -29.07 12.64 -0.90
CA LYS A 35 -27.69 13.11 -0.71
C LYS A 35 -27.03 12.26 0.36
N ARG A 36 -26.90 10.96 0.09
CA ARG A 36 -25.93 10.14 0.80
C ARG A 36 -24.62 10.48 0.12
N GLU A 37 -23.92 11.50 0.64
CA GLU A 37 -22.51 11.72 0.31
C GLU A 37 -21.84 10.37 0.51
N GLN A 38 -21.45 9.74 -0.60
CA GLN A 38 -20.64 8.54 -0.57
C GLN A 38 -19.29 9.02 -0.04
N GLN A 39 -19.16 9.01 1.28
CA GLN A 39 -17.86 9.07 1.94
C GLN A 39 -17.00 8.03 1.22
N PRO A 40 -15.90 8.43 0.55
CA PRO A 40 -15.04 7.44 -0.08
C PRO A 40 -14.66 6.46 1.01
N TYR A 41 -15.00 5.18 0.82
CA TYR A 41 -14.54 4.14 1.72
C TYR A 41 -13.03 4.35 1.85
N LYS A 42 -12.56 4.75 3.05
CA LYS A 42 -11.12 4.90 3.30
C LYS A 42 -10.51 3.57 2.93
N ARG A 43 -9.83 3.50 1.79
CA ARG A 43 -9.07 2.32 1.40
C ARG A 43 -8.09 2.09 2.53
N HIS A 44 -8.23 0.96 3.20
CA HIS A 44 -7.27 0.56 4.22
C HIS A 44 -5.92 0.36 3.53
N SER A 45 -4.86 0.97 4.08
CA SER A 45 -3.51 0.80 3.55
C SER A 45 -3.15 -0.69 3.51
N ARG A 46 -2.53 -1.13 2.42
CA ARG A 46 -1.98 -2.48 2.26
C ARG A 46 -0.64 -2.64 2.99
N ARG A 47 -0.14 -1.58 3.63
CA ARG A 47 1.12 -1.58 4.38
C ARG A 47 1.01 -2.40 5.68
N THR A 48 0.94 -3.71 5.54
CA THR A 48 0.66 -4.67 6.62
C THR A 48 1.57 -5.89 6.57
N LEU A 49 2.55 -5.91 5.66
CA LEU A 49 3.52 -6.99 5.58
C LEU A 49 4.49 -6.90 6.77
N TYR A 50 4.65 -8.01 7.48
CA TYR A 50 5.64 -8.14 8.53
C TYR A 50 7.00 -8.48 7.89
N ILE A 51 7.99 -7.62 8.11
CA ILE A 51 9.34 -7.80 7.59
C ILE A 51 10.16 -8.48 8.69
N GLU A 52 10.76 -9.61 8.33
CA GLU A 52 11.76 -10.30 9.15
C GLU A 52 13.17 -9.96 8.67
N TYR A 53 14.18 -10.48 9.37
CA TYR A 53 15.55 -10.39 8.89
C TYR A 53 15.76 -11.36 7.72
N TRP A 54 15.70 -10.85 6.49
CA TRP A 54 16.06 -11.58 5.29
C TRP A 54 17.44 -11.18 4.79
N SER A 55 18.17 -12.13 4.24
CA SER A 55 19.53 -11.90 3.73
C SER A 55 19.64 -12.40 2.30
N ARG A 56 20.64 -11.92 1.57
CA ARG A 56 21.01 -12.48 0.27
C ARG A 56 21.61 -13.87 0.45
N THR A 57 21.37 -14.77 -0.49
CA THR A 57 22.21 -15.96 -0.67
C THR A 57 23.65 -15.54 -0.98
N ASP A 58 24.63 -16.40 -0.70
CA ASP A 58 26.03 -16.05 -0.94
C ASP A 58 26.32 -15.81 -2.43
N GLU A 59 25.75 -16.61 -3.32
CA GLU A 59 25.80 -16.38 -4.78
C GLU A 59 25.22 -15.01 -5.17
N CYS A 60 24.13 -14.56 -4.54
CA CYS A 60 23.55 -13.25 -4.81
C CYS A 60 24.43 -12.11 -4.28
N LYS A 61 25.15 -12.32 -3.16
CA LYS A 61 26.15 -11.37 -2.66
C LYS A 61 27.34 -11.27 -3.61
N GLU A 62 27.87 -12.38 -4.09
CA GLU A 62 29.00 -12.42 -5.03
C GLU A 62 28.64 -11.66 -6.32
N ARG A 63 27.50 -11.98 -6.95
CA ARG A 63 27.02 -11.24 -8.13
C ARG A 63 26.85 -9.74 -7.88
N LYS A 64 26.43 -9.34 -6.67
CA LYS A 64 26.31 -7.93 -6.29
C LYS A 64 27.68 -7.26 -6.29
N TRP A 65 28.69 -7.90 -5.69
CA TRP A 65 30.04 -7.33 -5.62
C TRP A 65 30.68 -7.24 -7.01
N ASP A 66 30.59 -8.30 -7.81
CA ASP A 66 31.10 -8.29 -9.19
C ASP A 66 30.47 -7.15 -10.02
N HIS A 67 29.16 -6.95 -9.86
CA HIS A 67 28.46 -5.87 -10.56
C HIS A 67 28.87 -4.47 -10.10
N LEU A 68 29.11 -4.27 -8.80
CA LEU A 68 29.58 -2.98 -8.28
C LEU A 68 31.00 -2.68 -8.76
N ASP A 69 31.87 -3.68 -8.82
CA ASP A 69 33.22 -3.54 -9.38
C ASP A 69 33.16 -3.18 -10.87
N GLU A 70 32.29 -3.85 -11.65
CA GLU A 70 32.07 -3.49 -13.05
C GLU A 70 31.56 -2.06 -13.24
N ILE A 71 30.68 -1.58 -12.36
CA ILE A 71 30.19 -0.20 -12.43
C ILE A 71 31.32 0.78 -12.10
N ALA A 72 32.10 0.52 -11.05
CA ALA A 72 33.24 1.37 -10.69
C ALA A 72 34.24 1.49 -11.84
N ASP A 73 34.50 0.38 -12.55
CA ASP A 73 35.40 0.37 -13.71
C ASP A 73 34.85 1.15 -14.92
N LYS A 74 33.55 1.09 -15.17
CA LYS A 74 32.92 1.68 -16.38
C LYS A 74 32.45 3.13 -16.19
N TYR A 75 31.95 3.45 -15.01
CA TYR A 75 31.26 4.71 -14.71
C TYR A 75 31.92 5.49 -13.58
N GLY A 76 32.95 4.97 -12.93
CA GLY A 76 33.62 5.62 -11.81
C GLY A 76 32.88 5.48 -10.47
N SER A 77 31.54 5.61 -10.45
CA SER A 77 30.73 5.40 -9.25
C SER A 77 29.36 4.78 -9.56
N ALA A 78 28.77 4.15 -8.54
CA ALA A 78 27.42 3.59 -8.64
C ALA A 78 26.37 4.69 -8.80
N GLU A 79 26.60 5.83 -8.18
CA GLU A 79 25.71 6.98 -8.21
C GLU A 79 25.61 7.58 -9.60
N GLU A 80 26.74 7.80 -10.27
CA GLU A 80 26.77 8.29 -11.66
C GLU A 80 26.06 7.32 -12.61
N HIS A 81 26.26 6.02 -12.41
CA HIS A 81 25.55 5.00 -13.16
C HIS A 81 24.03 5.11 -12.98
N ILE A 82 23.53 5.20 -11.74
CA ILE A 82 22.09 5.26 -11.41
C ILE A 82 21.44 6.53 -11.99
N PHE A 83 22.09 7.69 -11.90
CA PHE A 83 21.58 8.91 -12.53
C PHE A 83 21.57 8.83 -14.05
N ALA A 84 22.53 8.14 -14.67
CA ALA A 84 22.59 7.96 -16.12
C ALA A 84 21.63 6.88 -16.64
N THR A 85 21.18 5.95 -15.79
CA THR A 85 20.30 4.84 -16.16
C THR A 85 18.94 4.92 -15.45
N THR A 86 18.83 4.38 -14.23
CA THR A 86 17.58 4.22 -13.47
C THR A 86 16.79 5.52 -13.33
N LEU A 87 17.46 6.60 -12.92
CA LEU A 87 16.85 7.92 -12.67
C LEU A 87 17.03 8.90 -13.84
N ASN A 88 17.42 8.43 -15.03
CA ASN A 88 17.69 9.30 -16.16
C ASN A 88 16.41 10.04 -16.62
N GLY A 89 16.33 11.33 -16.32
CA GLY A 89 15.17 12.17 -16.62
C GLY A 89 13.94 11.87 -15.76
N ARG A 90 14.07 11.05 -14.70
CA ARG A 90 12.97 10.64 -13.79
C ARG A 90 13.25 11.13 -12.37
N THR A 91 12.20 11.50 -11.64
CA THR A 91 12.32 11.87 -10.23
C THR A 91 12.32 10.66 -9.29
N ALA A 92 11.62 9.60 -9.69
CA ALA A 92 11.42 8.38 -8.94
C ALA A 92 11.40 7.16 -9.85
N PHE A 93 11.79 6.00 -9.31
CA PHE A 93 11.67 4.73 -10.01
C PHE A 93 11.53 3.58 -9.01
N LEU A 94 10.51 2.73 -9.17
CA LEU A 94 10.31 1.54 -8.33
C LEU A 94 10.48 0.29 -9.18
N GLU A 95 11.55 -0.46 -8.94
CA GLU A 95 11.93 -1.62 -9.76
C GLU A 95 12.24 -2.86 -8.93
N PRO A 96 12.18 -4.08 -9.52
CA PRO A 96 12.69 -5.28 -8.85
C PRO A 96 14.16 -5.08 -8.48
N ASN A 97 14.54 -5.45 -7.24
CA ASN A 97 15.93 -5.33 -6.82
C ASN A 97 16.77 -6.31 -7.63
N MET A 98 17.82 -5.82 -8.30
CA MET A 98 18.73 -6.63 -9.11
C MET A 98 19.41 -7.75 -8.31
N PHE A 99 19.62 -7.52 -7.01
CA PHE A 99 20.20 -8.46 -6.06
C PHE A 99 19.24 -8.65 -4.88
N PRO A 100 18.13 -9.40 -5.08
CA PRO A 100 17.08 -9.51 -4.09
C PRO A 100 17.52 -10.30 -2.86
N TYR A 101 16.78 -10.12 -1.78
CA TYR A 101 16.93 -10.96 -0.58
C TYR A 101 16.24 -12.29 -0.82
N ASP A 102 16.67 -13.31 -0.10
CA ASP A 102 15.99 -14.60 -0.06
C ASP A 102 14.74 -14.45 0.82
N THR A 103 13.65 -14.04 0.19
CA THR A 103 12.35 -13.78 0.81
C THR A 103 11.44 -15.02 0.74
N PRO A 104 10.47 -15.16 1.65
CA PRO A 104 9.46 -16.22 1.54
C PRO A 104 8.70 -16.18 0.21
N ALA A 105 8.16 -17.33 -0.19
CA ALA A 105 7.38 -17.46 -1.42
C ALA A 105 6.24 -16.43 -1.51
N GLY A 106 6.09 -15.80 -2.68
CA GLY A 106 5.11 -14.75 -2.93
C GLY A 106 5.49 -13.37 -2.40
N ILE A 107 6.67 -13.18 -1.80
CA ILE A 107 7.19 -11.86 -1.43
C ILE A 107 8.32 -11.49 -2.39
N GLU A 108 8.17 -10.38 -3.10
CA GLU A 108 9.21 -9.84 -3.98
C GLU A 108 9.94 -8.67 -3.33
N HIS A 109 11.25 -8.58 -3.55
CA HIS A 109 12.10 -7.49 -3.10
C HIS A 109 12.33 -6.49 -4.23
N TRP A 110 11.87 -5.26 -4.03
CA TRP A 110 11.94 -4.13 -4.94
C TRP A 110 12.76 -2.98 -4.32
N THR A 111 13.25 -2.07 -5.15
CA THR A 111 13.95 -0.86 -4.72
C THR A 111 13.23 0.37 -5.23
N LEU A 112 12.84 1.26 -4.31
CA LEU A 112 12.37 2.60 -4.63
C LEU A 112 13.58 3.53 -4.64
N TRP A 113 13.86 4.11 -5.81
CA TRP A 113 14.82 5.20 -5.99
C TRP A 113 14.10 6.54 -6.04
N HIS A 114 14.73 7.58 -5.49
CA HIS A 114 14.25 8.95 -5.63
C HIS A 114 15.41 9.95 -5.65
N VAL A 115 15.30 11.02 -6.41
CA VAL A 115 16.35 12.07 -6.50
C VAL A 115 16.48 12.90 -5.23
N ASN A 116 15.41 12.96 -4.43
CA ASN A 116 15.36 13.65 -3.13
C ASN A 116 15.13 12.65 -1.99
N GLU A 117 15.57 13.01 -0.79
CA GLU A 117 15.19 12.30 0.44
C GLU A 117 13.67 12.37 0.66
N LEU A 118 13.04 11.20 0.89
CA LEU A 118 11.61 11.11 1.18
C LEU A 118 11.36 10.83 2.65
N SER A 119 10.33 11.47 3.21
CA SER A 119 9.80 11.12 4.53
C SER A 119 8.98 9.82 4.50
N HIS A 120 8.75 9.23 5.67
CA HIS A 120 7.90 8.04 5.85
C HIS A 120 6.54 8.14 5.14
N GLU A 121 5.84 9.27 5.30
CA GLU A 121 4.51 9.46 4.69
C GLU A 121 4.59 9.63 3.18
N GLN A 122 5.66 10.23 2.64
CA GLN A 122 5.88 10.33 1.20
C GLN A 122 6.15 8.97 0.57
N ILE A 123 6.98 8.14 1.20
CA ILE A 123 7.24 6.75 0.76
C ILE A 123 5.92 5.97 0.73
N LYS A 124 5.15 6.07 1.82
CA LYS A 124 3.85 5.39 1.93
C LYS A 124 2.85 5.84 0.87
N GLN A 125 2.72 7.14 0.65
CA GLN A 125 1.85 7.70 -0.39
C GLN A 125 2.27 7.21 -1.77
N TYR A 126 3.57 7.30 -2.08
CA TYR A 126 4.13 6.87 -3.37
C TYR A 126 3.86 5.40 -3.63
N VAL A 127 4.22 4.51 -2.69
CA VAL A 127 4.09 3.06 -2.90
C VAL A 127 2.61 2.65 -3.00
N GLU A 128 1.71 3.22 -2.18
CA GLU A 128 0.28 2.91 -2.31
C GLU A 128 -0.31 3.36 -3.65
N ASN A 129 0.04 4.57 -4.10
CA ASN A 129 -0.38 5.07 -5.41
C ASN A 129 0.19 4.20 -6.55
N TRP A 130 1.46 3.80 -6.44
CA TRP A 130 2.12 2.95 -7.43
C TRP A 130 1.46 1.59 -7.51
N ILE A 131 1.16 0.96 -6.36
CA ILE A 131 0.48 -0.32 -6.34
C ILE A 131 -0.95 -0.17 -6.91
N ASP A 132 -1.67 0.90 -6.59
CA ASP A 132 -3.01 1.15 -7.15
C ASP A 132 -3.01 1.28 -8.68
N ALA A 133 -2.00 1.95 -9.25
CA ALA A 133 -1.87 2.14 -10.69
C ALA A 133 -1.33 0.90 -11.40
N ASN A 134 -0.31 0.26 -10.83
CA ASN A 134 0.52 -0.71 -11.54
C ASN A 134 0.26 -2.15 -11.12
N ALA A 135 -0.03 -2.42 -9.85
CA ALA A 135 -0.09 -3.80 -9.33
C ALA A 135 -1.21 -3.97 -8.29
N PRO A 136 -2.48 -3.75 -8.66
CA PRO A 136 -3.59 -3.79 -7.70
C PRO A 136 -3.80 -5.16 -7.05
N HIS A 137 -3.20 -6.22 -7.60
CA HIS A 137 -3.19 -7.58 -7.05
C HIS A 137 -2.20 -7.79 -5.89
N VAL A 138 -1.33 -6.82 -5.58
CA VAL A 138 -0.50 -6.89 -4.38
C VAL A 138 -1.40 -6.91 -3.14
N LEU A 139 -1.21 -7.93 -2.33
CA LEU A 139 -2.01 -8.22 -1.14
C LEU A 139 -1.58 -7.36 0.04
N ARG A 140 -0.26 -7.27 0.25
CA ARG A 140 0.37 -6.54 1.34
C ARG A 140 1.71 -6.02 0.90
N TRP A 141 2.16 -4.94 1.52
CA TRP A 141 3.51 -4.45 1.33
C TRP A 141 4.08 -3.89 2.62
N ASN A 142 5.39 -3.66 2.65
CA ASN A 142 6.07 -2.82 3.63
C ASN A 142 7.47 -2.45 3.08
N TYR A 143 8.24 -1.64 3.80
CA TYR A 143 9.59 -1.27 3.40
C TYR A 143 10.54 -1.16 4.61
N ASP A 144 11.84 -1.25 4.36
CA ASP A 144 12.90 -0.93 5.34
C ASP A 144 13.85 0.18 4.83
N ASP A 145 14.43 0.94 5.77
CA ASP A 145 15.25 2.13 5.48
C ASP A 145 16.70 1.80 5.07
N ASN A 146 17.06 0.50 5.00
CA ASN A 146 18.40 -0.02 4.72
C ASN A 146 19.56 0.84 5.30
N PRO A 147 19.82 0.81 6.61
CA PRO A 147 20.80 1.70 7.24
C PRO A 147 22.25 1.50 6.76
N GLU A 148 22.58 0.31 6.23
CA GLU A 148 23.89 0.01 5.64
C GLU A 148 23.86 0.23 4.11
N ARG A 149 23.70 1.49 3.70
CA ARG A 149 23.67 1.86 2.28
C ARG A 149 25.07 1.71 1.66
N SER A 150 25.15 0.98 0.55
CA SER A 150 26.37 0.91 -0.27
C SER A 150 26.41 1.97 -1.38
N ILE A 151 25.34 2.77 -1.51
CA ILE A 151 25.14 3.78 -2.56
C ILE A 151 24.55 5.02 -1.89
N ASP A 152 25.12 6.19 -2.15
CA ASP A 152 24.74 7.48 -1.54
C ASP A 152 23.69 8.23 -2.38
N ILE A 153 22.60 7.53 -2.71
CA ILE A 153 21.39 8.08 -3.31
C ILE A 153 20.22 7.60 -2.47
N PHE A 154 19.17 8.41 -2.30
CA PHE A 154 17.97 7.96 -1.59
C PHE A 154 17.40 6.70 -2.25
N HIS A 155 17.36 5.63 -1.46
CA HIS A 155 16.65 4.41 -1.82
C HIS A 155 16.14 3.69 -0.58
N VAL A 156 15.03 2.97 -0.75
CA VAL A 156 14.49 2.07 0.26
C VAL A 156 14.13 0.73 -0.36
N HIS A 157 14.24 -0.34 0.44
CA HIS A 157 13.83 -1.68 0.02
C HIS A 157 12.35 -1.85 0.29
N VAL A 158 11.57 -2.08 -0.78
CA VAL A 158 10.12 -2.27 -0.74
C VAL A 158 9.83 -3.75 -0.96
N TYR A 159 9.01 -4.34 -0.10
CA TYR A 159 8.60 -5.73 -0.21
C TYR A 159 7.13 -5.79 -0.59
N LEU A 160 6.84 -6.48 -1.70
CA LEU A 160 5.50 -6.61 -2.27
C LEU A 160 5.07 -8.07 -2.19
N GLN A 161 3.98 -8.33 -1.46
CA GLN A 161 3.40 -9.67 -1.35
C GLN A 161 2.28 -9.88 -2.38
N VAL A 162 2.40 -10.94 -3.17
CA VAL A 162 1.41 -11.44 -4.13
C VAL A 162 1.08 -12.90 -3.81
N ASP A 163 0.07 -13.46 -4.47
CA ASP A 163 -0.20 -14.90 -4.39
C ASP A 163 1.00 -15.72 -4.91
N GLU A 164 1.21 -16.91 -4.33
CA GLU A 164 2.29 -17.79 -4.74
C GLU A 164 2.15 -18.18 -6.23
N GLY A 165 3.27 -18.12 -6.97
CA GLY A 165 3.30 -18.36 -8.41
C GLY A 165 2.81 -17.17 -9.27
N VAL A 166 2.35 -16.09 -8.66
CA VAL A 166 2.07 -14.80 -9.32
C VAL A 166 3.28 -13.88 -9.14
N SER A 167 3.54 -13.02 -10.12
CA SER A 167 4.53 -11.94 -9.98
C SER A 167 3.88 -10.56 -9.96
N VAL A 168 4.54 -9.57 -9.37
CA VAL A 168 4.11 -8.16 -9.40
C VAL A 168 4.02 -7.66 -10.85
N LEU A 169 5.01 -8.01 -11.68
CA LEU A 169 5.05 -7.59 -13.08
C LEU A 169 4.00 -8.29 -13.97
N GLN A 170 3.61 -9.54 -13.66
CA GLN A 170 2.71 -10.35 -14.49
C GLN A 170 3.13 -10.41 -15.98
N GLY A 171 4.43 -10.43 -16.25
CA GLY A 171 5.02 -10.47 -17.60
C GLY A 171 5.16 -9.12 -18.30
N ARG A 172 4.84 -8.01 -17.64
CA ARG A 172 5.09 -6.65 -18.15
C ARG A 172 6.54 -6.20 -17.93
N SER A 173 7.02 -5.26 -18.72
CA SER A 173 8.28 -4.57 -18.43
C SER A 173 8.09 -3.58 -17.28
N VAL A 174 9.12 -3.38 -16.46
CA VAL A 174 9.12 -2.34 -15.42
C VAL A 174 9.07 -0.93 -16.03
N ASP A 175 9.64 -0.75 -17.22
CA ASP A 175 9.63 0.54 -17.93
C ASP A 175 8.23 0.94 -18.43
N ASP A 176 7.30 -0.02 -18.55
CA ASP A 176 5.91 0.25 -18.97
C ASP A 176 5.02 0.73 -17.81
N LEU A 177 5.55 0.74 -16.58
CA LEU A 177 4.81 1.11 -15.37
C LEU A 177 4.86 2.61 -15.11
N MET A 178 3.83 3.13 -14.41
CA MET A 178 3.78 4.53 -14.01
C MET A 178 4.63 4.75 -12.76
N HIS A 179 5.70 5.53 -12.88
CA HIS A 179 6.62 5.85 -11.77
C HIS A 179 6.50 7.30 -11.28
N GLU A 180 6.00 8.21 -12.11
CA GLU A 180 5.76 9.60 -11.71
C GLU A 180 4.33 9.73 -11.20
N LEU A 181 4.19 9.90 -9.88
CA LEU A 181 2.92 9.97 -9.19
C LEU A 181 2.93 11.24 -8.33
N ASP A 182 2.17 12.25 -8.77
CA ASP A 182 1.96 13.52 -8.07
C ASP A 182 1.11 13.37 -6.79
#